data_AF-A0A840A3E2-F1
#
_entry.id   AF-A0A840A3E2-F1
#
_cell.length_a   1.000
_cell.length_b   1.000
_cell.length_c   1.000
_cell.angle_alpha   90.00
_cell.angle_beta   90.00
_cell.angle_gamma   90.00
#
_symmetry.space_group_name_H-M   'P 1'
#
loop_
_entity.id
_entity.type
_entity.pdbx_description
1 polymer ?
#
loop_
_entity_poly.entity_id
_entity_poly.type
_entity_poly.pdbx_seq_one_letter_code
_entity_poly.pdbx_strand_id
1 'polypeptide(L)'
;MATVDKRRRNARRSKYRPRTEAQKQRRKELWTAREADRKAGRRLSEEDALTLRLEELEAALRDQGHVGIHNRRHVTPLDEIDDDVQRFAVLKARVERLEALWAINQRKRETRGKIIIGGALLAEAADFEVEDRDELMERLVDILDRRVDRVRDRLTVRELLGNPPLALRPGGDLEEDAETALAAAGEQLPDFDAMARSALAESEDEAAEWDGNDAAEAEMEEAHSDPS
;
A
#
# COMPACT_ATOMS: atom_id res chain seq x y z
N MET A 1 -24.27 -69.58 17.34
CA MET A 1 -23.99 -68.20 16.92
C MET A 1 -24.82 -67.89 15.68
N ALA A 2 -25.91 -67.11 15.81
CA ALA A 2 -26.77 -66.76 14.68
C ALA A 2 -26.23 -65.52 13.96
N THR A 3 -25.85 -65.66 12.69
CA THR A 3 -25.40 -64.57 11.83
C THR A 3 -26.58 -63.68 11.47
N VAL A 4 -26.71 -62.55 12.17
CA VAL A 4 -27.72 -61.53 11.87
C VAL A 4 -27.39 -60.91 10.51
N ASP A 5 -28.22 -61.26 9.53
CA ASP A 5 -28.16 -60.78 8.15
C ASP A 5 -28.22 -59.24 8.10
N LYS A 6 -27.08 -58.62 7.79
CA LYS A 6 -26.90 -57.15 7.78
C LYS A 6 -27.76 -56.45 6.73
N ARG A 7 -28.35 -57.19 5.78
CA ARG A 7 -29.15 -56.64 4.66
C ARG A 7 -30.55 -56.17 5.07
N ARG A 8 -31.07 -56.58 6.24
CA ARG A 8 -32.41 -56.16 6.72
C ARG A 8 -32.46 -54.79 7.42
N ARG A 9 -31.33 -54.16 7.73
CA ARG A 9 -31.31 -52.87 8.47
C ARG A 9 -31.74 -51.65 7.64
N ASN A 10 -31.76 -51.73 6.31
CA ASN A 10 -32.12 -50.62 5.42
C ASN A 10 -33.60 -50.55 5.03
N ALA A 11 -34.46 -51.43 5.55
CA ALA A 11 -35.89 -51.43 5.25
C ALA A 11 -36.74 -50.49 6.13
N ARG A 12 -36.11 -49.59 6.90
CA ARG A 12 -36.86 -48.55 7.61
C ARG A 12 -37.29 -47.49 6.61
N ARG A 13 -38.61 -47.34 6.42
CA ARG A 13 -39.21 -46.21 5.67
C ARG A 13 -38.60 -44.91 6.22
N SER A 14 -37.79 -44.23 5.40
CA SER A 14 -37.32 -42.89 5.68
C SER A 14 -38.52 -42.04 6.11
N LYS A 15 -38.45 -41.48 7.33
CA LYS A 15 -39.50 -40.60 7.90
C LYS A 15 -39.69 -39.33 7.06
N TYR A 16 -38.79 -39.06 6.12
CA TYR A 16 -38.85 -37.95 5.20
C TYR A 16 -39.47 -38.40 3.88
N ARG A 17 -40.66 -37.87 3.58
CA ARG A 17 -41.24 -37.88 2.24
C ARG A 17 -40.26 -37.18 1.29
N PRO A 18 -39.92 -37.78 0.14
CA PRO A 18 -39.07 -37.12 -0.85
C PRO A 18 -39.69 -35.77 -1.22
N ARG A 19 -38.88 -34.71 -1.14
CA ARG A 19 -39.33 -33.36 -1.52
C ARG A 19 -39.53 -33.32 -3.03
N THR A 20 -40.62 -32.69 -3.48
CA THR A 20 -40.82 -32.40 -4.89
C THR A 20 -39.81 -31.36 -5.36
N GLU A 21 -39.52 -31.31 -6.67
CA GLU A 21 -38.60 -30.31 -7.23
C GLU A 21 -39.02 -28.87 -6.90
N ALA A 22 -40.33 -28.58 -6.93
CA ALA A 22 -40.86 -27.29 -6.51
C ALA A 22 -40.55 -26.95 -5.03
N GLN A 23 -40.55 -27.93 -4.14
CA GLN A 23 -40.18 -27.72 -2.72
C GLN A 23 -38.68 -27.49 -2.55
N LYS A 24 -37.83 -28.08 -3.40
CA LYS A 24 -36.39 -27.83 -3.41
C LYS A 24 -36.09 -26.43 -3.94
N GLN A 25 -36.75 -26.01 -5.02
CA GLN A 25 -36.63 -24.66 -5.59
C GLN A 25 -37.04 -23.58 -4.59
N ARG A 26 -38.23 -23.69 -3.98
CA ARG A 26 -38.68 -22.77 -2.93
C ARG A 26 -37.71 -22.65 -1.76
N ARG A 27 -37.07 -23.76 -1.36
CA ARG A 27 -36.05 -23.74 -0.31
C ARG A 27 -34.78 -23.02 -0.75
N LYS A 28 -34.35 -23.20 -2.02
CA LYS A 28 -33.20 -22.49 -2.59
C LYS A 28 -33.46 -20.99 -2.62
N GLU A 29 -34.63 -20.57 -3.08
CA GLU A 29 -35.07 -19.17 -3.11
C GLU A 29 -35.12 -18.55 -1.70
N LEU A 30 -35.66 -19.27 -0.72
CA LEU A 30 -35.67 -18.81 0.68
C LEU A 30 -34.25 -18.68 1.26
N TRP A 31 -33.33 -19.57 0.87
CA TRP A 31 -31.94 -19.48 1.28
C TRP A 31 -31.26 -18.26 0.67
N THR A 32 -31.42 -18.04 -0.64
CA THR A 32 -30.85 -16.88 -1.33
C THR A 32 -31.40 -15.57 -0.80
N ALA A 33 -32.70 -15.51 -0.48
CA ALA A 33 -33.32 -14.33 0.14
C ALA A 33 -32.71 -14.02 1.52
N ARG A 34 -32.55 -15.05 2.38
CA ARG A 34 -31.91 -14.89 3.70
C ARG A 34 -30.42 -14.54 3.61
N GLU A 35 -29.74 -14.98 2.57
CA GLU A 35 -28.35 -14.61 2.31
C GLU A 35 -28.22 -13.17 1.86
N ALA A 36 -29.11 -12.70 0.97
CA ALA A 36 -29.20 -11.31 0.57
C ALA A 36 -29.49 -10.40 1.79
N ASP A 37 -30.44 -10.78 2.64
CA ASP A 37 -30.79 -10.05 3.87
C ASP A 37 -29.59 -9.93 4.83
N ARG A 38 -28.89 -11.03 5.09
CA ARG A 38 -27.64 -11.01 5.89
C ARG A 38 -26.53 -10.18 5.25
N LYS A 39 -26.47 -10.08 3.93
CA LYS A 39 -25.48 -9.26 3.23
C LYS A 39 -25.84 -7.77 3.34
N ALA A 40 -27.11 -7.42 3.21
CA ALA A 40 -27.61 -6.06 3.40
C ALA A 40 -27.37 -5.56 4.83
N GLY A 41 -27.71 -6.37 5.85
CA GLY A 41 -27.46 -6.02 7.25
C GLY A 41 -25.97 -5.83 7.57
N ARG A 42 -25.09 -6.64 6.98
CA ARG A 42 -23.63 -6.45 7.11
C ARG A 42 -23.14 -5.18 6.45
N ARG A 43 -23.65 -4.86 5.26
CA ARG A 43 -23.28 -3.65 4.52
C ARG A 43 -23.66 -2.39 5.28
N LEU A 44 -24.86 -2.33 5.86
CA LEU A 44 -25.28 -1.22 6.72
C LEU A 44 -24.33 -1.05 7.91
N SER A 45 -24.00 -2.15 8.60
CA SER A 45 -23.05 -2.12 9.71
C SER A 45 -21.64 -1.67 9.28
N GLU A 46 -21.21 -2.01 8.07
CA GLU A 46 -19.92 -1.57 7.53
C GLU A 46 -19.94 -0.09 7.12
N GLU A 47 -21.06 0.39 6.56
CA GLU A 47 -21.26 1.80 6.20
C GLU A 47 -21.24 2.69 7.45
N ASP A 48 -21.92 2.30 8.53
CA ASP A 48 -21.89 3.00 9.81
C ASP A 48 -20.46 3.07 10.39
N ALA A 49 -19.72 1.95 10.32
CA ALA A 49 -18.34 1.88 10.80
C ALA A 49 -17.40 2.76 9.98
N LEU A 50 -17.55 2.77 8.64
CA LEU A 50 -16.76 3.62 7.76
C LEU A 50 -17.09 5.10 7.94
N THR A 51 -18.35 5.44 8.21
CA THR A 51 -18.77 6.82 8.48
C THR A 51 -18.14 7.34 9.77
N LEU A 52 -18.23 6.56 10.86
CA LEU A 52 -17.56 6.89 12.12
C LEU A 52 -16.04 7.06 11.91
N ARG A 53 -15.44 6.13 11.15
CA ARG A 53 -14.00 6.17 10.87
C ARG A 53 -13.60 7.40 10.06
N LEU A 54 -14.43 7.80 9.09
CA LEU A 54 -14.22 9.02 8.31
C LEU A 54 -14.20 10.25 9.22
N GLU A 55 -15.20 10.37 10.11
CA GLU A 55 -15.29 11.49 11.06
C GLU A 55 -14.09 11.56 12.00
N GLU A 56 -13.67 10.42 12.55
CA GLU A 56 -12.47 10.31 13.40
C GLU A 56 -11.21 10.80 12.67
N LEU A 57 -11.00 10.35 11.44
CA LEU A 57 -9.82 10.71 10.65
C LEU A 57 -9.84 12.19 10.27
N GLU A 58 -11.01 12.73 9.91
CA GLU A 58 -11.16 14.15 9.61
C GLU A 58 -10.91 15.02 10.84
N ALA A 59 -11.39 14.61 12.01
CA ALA A 59 -11.11 15.29 13.27
C ALA A 59 -9.62 15.27 13.60
N ALA A 60 -9.00 14.08 13.57
CA ALA A 60 -7.58 13.91 13.88
C ALA A 60 -6.66 14.72 12.94
N LEU A 61 -7.02 14.79 11.65
CA LEU A 61 -6.28 15.58 10.67
C LEU A 61 -6.48 17.09 10.88
N ARG A 62 -7.71 17.52 11.22
CA ARG A 62 -8.00 18.91 11.55
C ARG A 62 -7.20 19.38 12.77
N ASP A 63 -7.12 18.56 13.81
CA ASP A 63 -6.31 18.84 15.01
C ASP A 63 -4.82 18.98 14.68
N GLN A 64 -4.34 18.31 13.64
CA GLN A 64 -2.97 18.45 13.12
C GLN A 64 -2.79 19.61 12.13
N GLY A 65 -3.81 20.46 11.94
CA GLY A 65 -3.76 21.60 11.03
C GLY A 65 -3.96 21.24 9.55
N HIS A 66 -4.33 20.00 9.24
CA HIS A 66 -4.75 19.63 7.90
C HIS A 66 -6.22 19.98 7.70
N VAL A 67 -6.49 20.89 6.78
CA VAL A 67 -7.86 21.21 6.38
C VAL A 67 -8.42 20.02 5.59
N GLY A 68 -9.54 19.45 6.05
CA GLY A 68 -10.12 18.19 5.57
C GLY A 68 -10.41 18.15 4.06
N ILE A 69 -10.73 16.96 3.54
CA ILE A 69 -10.98 16.68 2.11
C ILE A 69 -12.03 17.65 1.52
N HIS A 70 -12.97 18.11 2.34
CA HIS A 70 -14.11 18.94 1.96
C HIS A 70 -13.76 20.33 1.38
N ASN A 71 -12.53 20.82 1.56
CA ASN A 71 -12.12 22.10 0.96
C ASN A 71 -11.62 22.00 -0.49
N ARG A 72 -11.72 20.82 -1.11
CA ARG A 72 -11.38 20.65 -2.53
C ARG A 72 -12.61 20.93 -3.37
N ARG A 73 -12.50 21.89 -4.29
CA ARG A 73 -13.57 22.40 -5.18
C ARG A 73 -14.28 21.35 -6.09
N HIS A 74 -13.92 20.07 -5.99
CA HIS A 74 -14.38 19.00 -6.88
C HIS A 74 -14.75 17.71 -6.13
N VAL A 75 -15.30 17.81 -4.92
CA VAL A 75 -15.76 16.64 -4.16
C VAL A 75 -17.26 16.72 -3.97
N THR A 76 -18.02 15.82 -4.60
CA THR A 76 -19.46 15.67 -4.42
C THR A 76 -19.75 15.20 -2.99
N PRO A 77 -20.57 15.87 -2.16
CA PRO A 77 -20.98 15.38 -0.85
C PRO A 77 -21.60 13.97 -0.89
N LEU A 78 -21.50 13.21 0.21
CA LEU A 78 -22.00 11.81 0.24
C LEU A 78 -23.52 11.73 0.17
N ASP A 79 -24.20 12.73 0.73
CA ASP A 79 -25.65 12.93 0.75
C ASP A 79 -26.23 13.31 -0.62
N GLU A 80 -25.39 13.79 -1.54
CA GLU A 80 -25.78 14.10 -2.93
C GLU A 80 -25.65 12.89 -3.89
N ILE A 81 -25.24 11.72 -3.39
CA ILE A 81 -25.10 10.51 -4.20
C ILE A 81 -26.33 9.60 -4.02
N ASP A 82 -27.19 9.57 -5.03
CA ASP A 82 -28.44 8.80 -5.02
C ASP A 82 -28.24 7.28 -5.08
N ASP A 83 -27.22 6.80 -5.81
CA ASP A 83 -26.92 5.37 -5.88
C ASP A 83 -26.18 4.92 -4.61
N ASP A 84 -26.87 4.13 -3.78
CA ASP A 84 -26.30 3.55 -2.56
C ASP A 84 -24.99 2.80 -2.81
N VAL A 85 -24.87 2.06 -3.93
CA VAL A 85 -23.65 1.29 -4.29
C VAL A 85 -22.49 2.23 -4.54
N GLN A 86 -22.71 3.26 -5.34
CA GLN A 86 -21.74 4.31 -5.58
C GLN A 86 -21.40 5.07 -4.29
N ARG A 87 -22.39 5.45 -3.46
CA ARG A 87 -22.17 6.16 -2.19
C ARG A 87 -21.26 5.36 -1.26
N PHE A 88 -21.54 4.08 -1.10
CA PHE A 88 -20.71 3.18 -0.29
C PHE A 88 -19.28 3.05 -0.82
N ALA A 89 -19.11 2.90 -2.14
CA ALA A 89 -17.79 2.83 -2.76
C ALA A 89 -16.98 4.13 -2.57
N VAL A 90 -17.64 5.29 -2.70
CA VAL A 90 -17.02 6.60 -2.48
C VAL A 90 -16.64 6.79 -1.01
N LEU A 91 -17.52 6.41 -0.06
CA LEU A 91 -17.21 6.45 1.36
C LEU A 91 -15.95 5.65 1.68
N LYS A 92 -15.89 4.39 1.22
CA LYS A 92 -14.72 3.53 1.41
C LYS A 92 -13.44 4.16 0.85
N ALA A 93 -13.48 4.65 -0.39
CA ALA A 93 -12.33 5.29 -1.02
C ALA A 93 -11.85 6.55 -0.28
N ARG A 94 -12.77 7.32 0.33
CA ARG A 94 -12.40 8.48 1.16
C ARG A 94 -11.69 8.07 2.43
N VAL A 95 -12.21 7.06 3.13
CA VAL A 95 -11.57 6.52 4.33
C VAL A 95 -10.17 6.03 4.00
N GLU A 96 -10.01 5.17 2.99
CA GLU A 96 -8.70 4.65 2.57
C GLU A 96 -7.70 5.77 2.25
N ARG A 97 -8.16 6.82 1.55
CA ARG A 97 -7.34 7.99 1.25
C ARG A 97 -6.90 8.73 2.51
N LEU A 98 -7.81 8.97 3.45
CA LEU A 98 -7.48 9.64 4.70
C LEU A 98 -6.55 8.82 5.57
N GLU A 99 -6.72 7.50 5.62
CA GLU A 99 -5.82 6.60 6.32
C GLU A 99 -4.42 6.62 5.73
N ALA A 100 -4.31 6.61 4.40
CA ALA A 100 -3.02 6.74 3.72
C ALA A 100 -2.35 8.09 4.06
N LEU A 101 -3.13 9.18 4.03
CA LEU A 101 -2.62 10.52 4.38
C LEU A 101 -2.19 10.60 5.85
N TRP A 102 -2.99 10.05 6.76
CA TRP A 102 -2.66 9.93 8.17
C TRP A 102 -1.37 9.14 8.39
N ALA A 103 -1.23 7.97 7.77
CA ALA A 103 -0.04 7.14 7.87
C ALA A 103 1.23 7.83 7.31
N ILE A 104 1.09 8.62 6.23
CA ILE A 104 2.19 9.44 5.71
C ILE A 104 2.57 10.53 6.73
N ASN A 105 1.60 11.24 7.29
CA ASN A 105 1.85 12.30 8.26
C ASN A 105 2.48 11.78 9.53
N GLN A 106 2.00 10.64 10.04
CA GLN A 106 2.56 10.01 11.23
C GLN A 106 4.03 9.62 10.99
N ARG A 107 4.34 9.01 9.84
CA ARG A 107 5.73 8.71 9.46
C ARG A 107 6.58 9.97 9.36
N LYS A 108 6.10 11.03 8.70
CA LYS A 108 6.83 12.31 8.60
C LYS A 108 7.10 12.92 9.98
N ARG A 109 6.12 12.87 10.89
CA ARG A 109 6.25 13.37 12.26
C ARG A 109 7.26 12.55 13.05
N GLU A 110 7.20 11.23 12.96
CA GLU A 110 8.15 10.32 13.59
C GLU A 110 9.56 10.56 13.08
N THR A 111 9.76 10.62 11.76
CA THR A 111 11.05 10.94 11.14
C THR A 111 11.57 12.29 11.60
N ARG A 112 10.73 13.34 11.60
CA ARG A 112 11.12 14.67 12.10
C ARG A 112 11.53 14.62 13.57
N GLY A 113 10.78 13.90 14.41
CA GLY A 113 11.11 13.72 15.82
C GLY A 113 12.47 13.05 16.02
N LYS A 114 12.74 11.97 15.27
CA LYS A 114 14.05 11.29 15.29
C LYS A 114 15.19 12.20 14.85
N ILE A 115 14.99 13.00 13.80
CA ILE A 115 15.99 13.96 13.33
C ILE A 115 16.26 15.05 14.38
N ILE A 116 15.20 15.62 14.98
CA ILE A 116 15.35 16.67 16.01
C ILE A 116 16.09 16.12 17.23
N ILE A 117 15.67 14.96 17.74
CA ILE A 117 16.28 14.34 18.93
C ILE A 117 17.72 13.93 18.62
N GLY A 118 17.98 13.30 17.47
CA GLY A 118 19.32 12.89 17.07
C GLY A 118 20.25 14.08 16.85
N GLY A 119 19.78 15.13 16.18
CA GLY A 119 20.54 16.36 15.99
C GLY A 119 20.88 17.06 17.31
N ALA A 120 19.92 17.13 18.25
CA ALA A 120 20.16 17.69 19.58
C ALA A 120 21.19 16.86 20.37
N LEU A 121 21.10 15.53 20.32
CA LEU A 121 22.05 14.63 20.98
C LEU A 121 23.47 14.80 20.41
N LEU A 122 23.61 14.85 19.09
CA LEU A 122 24.90 15.03 18.43
C LEU A 122 25.50 16.42 18.68
N ALA A 123 24.66 17.46 18.76
CA ALA A 123 25.11 18.79 19.14
C ALA A 123 25.66 18.81 20.57
N GLU A 124 24.94 18.23 21.53
CA GLU A 124 25.41 18.14 22.92
C GLU A 124 26.69 17.31 23.04
N ALA A 125 26.79 16.21 22.30
CA ALA A 125 27.98 15.37 22.27
C ALA A 125 29.24 16.11 21.76
N ALA A 126 29.08 17.15 20.95
CA ALA A 126 30.20 17.96 20.48
C ALA A 126 30.86 18.77 21.61
N ASP A 127 30.11 19.06 22.68
CA ASP A 127 30.56 19.83 23.85
C ASP A 127 31.11 18.93 24.98
N PHE A 128 31.06 17.59 24.82
CA PHE A 128 31.62 16.65 25.79
C PHE A 128 33.15 16.67 25.80
N GLU A 129 33.73 16.29 26.94
CA GLU A 129 35.15 15.97 27.00
C GLU A 129 35.48 14.82 26.03
N VAL A 130 36.71 14.79 25.52
CA VAL A 130 37.10 13.86 24.45
C VAL A 130 36.86 12.40 24.84
N GLU A 131 37.17 12.02 26.07
CA GLU A 131 36.99 10.65 26.57
C GLU A 131 35.50 10.24 26.59
N ASP A 132 34.63 11.10 27.11
CA ASP A 132 33.17 10.85 27.16
C ASP A 132 32.54 10.85 25.76
N ARG A 133 33.03 11.74 24.87
CA ARG A 133 32.59 11.77 23.47
C ARG A 133 32.97 10.49 22.74
N ASP A 134 34.19 10.01 22.92
CA ASP A 134 34.67 8.81 22.25
C ASP A 134 33.92 7.56 22.75
N GLU A 135 33.63 7.45 24.05
CA GLU A 135 32.79 6.37 24.59
C GLU A 135 31.36 6.42 24.01
N LEU A 136 30.77 7.61 23.89
CA LEU A 136 29.47 7.77 23.25
C LEU A 136 29.51 7.37 21.78
N MET A 137 30.54 7.78 21.04
CA MET A 137 30.71 7.46 19.62
C MET A 137 30.90 5.96 19.40
N GLU A 138 31.66 5.28 20.25
CA GLU A 138 31.81 3.81 20.21
C GLU A 138 30.45 3.11 20.36
N ARG A 139 29.66 3.52 21.36
CA ARG A 139 28.31 2.99 21.57
C ARG A 139 27.38 3.29 20.40
N LEU A 140 27.46 4.48 19.80
CA LEU A 140 26.67 4.84 18.63
C LEU A 140 27.03 3.96 17.43
N VAL A 141 28.32 3.75 17.16
CA VAL A 141 28.79 2.88 16.08
C VAL A 141 28.29 1.45 16.26
N ASP A 142 28.38 0.89 17.48
CA ASP A 142 27.85 -0.44 17.77
C ASP A 142 26.32 -0.53 17.56
N ILE A 143 25.57 0.50 17.95
CA ILE A 143 24.12 0.54 17.69
C ILE A 143 23.85 0.60 16.19
N LEU A 144 24.58 1.45 15.45
CA LEU A 144 24.42 1.62 14.01
C LEU A 144 24.77 0.34 13.25
N ASP A 145 25.83 -0.37 13.65
CA ASP A 145 26.21 -1.64 13.02
C ASP A 145 25.13 -2.72 13.21
N ARG A 146 24.42 -2.72 14.34
CA ARG A 146 23.33 -3.67 14.61
C ARG A 146 21.98 -3.30 13.98
N ARG A 147 21.80 -2.06 13.55
CA ARG A 147 20.47 -1.51 13.17
C ARG A 147 20.39 -1.02 11.74
N VAL A 148 21.52 -0.68 11.12
CA VAL A 148 21.58 -0.18 9.75
C VAL A 148 22.15 -1.31 8.89
N ASP A 149 21.35 -1.82 7.96
CA ASP A 149 21.78 -2.93 7.10
C ASP A 149 22.24 -2.44 5.72
N ARG A 150 21.61 -1.39 5.19
CA ARG A 150 21.84 -0.91 3.82
C ARG A 150 23.18 -0.20 3.69
N VAL A 151 23.93 -0.55 2.65
CA VAL A 151 25.26 0.01 2.36
C VAL A 151 25.20 1.53 2.17
N ARG A 152 24.19 2.02 1.43
CA ARG A 152 24.01 3.46 1.17
C ARG A 152 23.70 4.26 2.44
N ASP A 153 22.91 3.69 3.34
CA ASP A 153 22.57 4.35 4.60
C ASP A 153 23.80 4.41 5.51
N ARG A 154 24.60 3.33 5.57
CA ARG A 154 25.87 3.29 6.31
C ARG A 154 26.89 4.31 5.78
N LEU A 155 27.02 4.45 4.46
CA LEU A 155 27.87 5.48 3.83
C LEU A 155 27.46 6.89 4.25
N THR A 156 26.15 7.18 4.19
CA THR A 156 25.61 8.48 4.60
C THR A 156 25.90 8.75 6.07
N VAL A 157 25.73 7.75 6.94
CA VAL A 157 26.02 7.87 8.37
C VAL A 157 27.51 8.09 8.63
N ARG A 158 28.40 7.41 7.90
CA ARG A 158 29.86 7.64 8.01
C ARG A 158 30.19 9.09 7.70
N GLU A 159 29.70 9.60 6.57
CA GLU A 159 29.95 10.98 6.16
C GLU A 159 29.45 11.98 7.20
N LEU A 160 28.22 11.81 7.69
CA LEU A 160 27.61 12.71 8.68
C LEU A 160 28.33 12.72 10.03
N LEU A 161 28.90 11.59 10.45
CA LEU A 161 29.58 11.44 11.74
C LEU A 161 31.10 11.64 11.66
N GLY A 162 31.63 12.09 10.52
CA GLY A 162 33.06 12.36 10.36
C GLY A 162 33.93 11.12 10.16
N ASN A 163 33.42 10.14 9.41
CA ASN A 163 34.04 8.85 9.09
C ASN A 163 34.42 8.01 10.33
N PRO A 164 33.45 7.66 11.20
CA PRO A 164 33.67 6.69 12.27
C PRO A 164 34.07 5.31 11.71
N PRO A 165 34.66 4.43 12.54
CA PRO A 165 35.01 3.06 12.19
C PRO A 165 33.76 2.17 12.08
N LEU A 166 32.91 2.45 11.10
CA LEU A 166 31.70 1.70 10.77
C LEU A 166 31.90 0.99 9.43
N ALA A 167 31.83 -0.34 9.41
CA ALA A 167 31.91 -1.12 8.18
C ALA A 167 30.73 -0.80 7.26
N LEU A 168 30.92 -0.88 5.94
CA LEU A 168 29.87 -0.54 4.96
C LEU A 168 28.76 -1.59 4.84
N ARG A 169 28.99 -2.80 5.38
CA ARG A 169 28.00 -3.86 5.52
C ARG A 169 28.18 -4.56 6.88
N PRO A 170 27.13 -5.17 7.43
CA PRO A 170 27.24 -5.93 8.68
C PRO A 170 28.34 -6.99 8.58
N GLY A 171 29.32 -6.96 9.51
CA GLY A 171 30.47 -7.87 9.52
C GLY A 171 31.43 -7.72 8.33
N GLY A 172 31.39 -6.59 7.61
CA GLY A 172 32.34 -6.23 6.56
C GLY A 172 33.65 -5.66 7.12
N ASP A 173 34.59 -5.38 6.22
CA ASP A 173 35.85 -4.70 6.56
C ASP A 173 35.61 -3.17 6.66
N LEU A 174 36.37 -2.48 7.52
CA LEU A 174 36.29 -1.03 7.72
C LEU A 174 36.81 -0.26 6.50
N GLU A 175 37.79 -0.84 5.82
CA GLU A 175 38.46 -0.28 4.64
C GLU A 175 37.85 -0.75 3.32
N GLU A 176 36.74 -1.51 3.38
CA GLU A 176 36.00 -1.92 2.18
C GLU A 176 35.45 -0.69 1.45
N ASP A 177 35.64 -0.64 0.13
CA ASP A 177 35.08 0.43 -0.69
C ASP A 177 33.58 0.23 -0.97
N ALA A 178 32.90 1.31 -1.38
CA ALA A 178 31.46 1.31 -1.60
C ALA A 178 31.02 0.33 -2.70
N GLU A 179 31.84 0.18 -3.75
CA GLU A 179 31.53 -0.67 -4.90
C GLU A 179 31.60 -2.15 -4.52
N THR A 180 32.65 -2.56 -3.79
CA THR A 180 32.81 -3.91 -3.26
C THR A 180 31.69 -4.24 -2.26
N ALA A 181 31.37 -3.30 -1.37
CA ALA A 181 30.31 -3.49 -0.38
C ALA A 181 28.92 -3.66 -1.04
N LEU A 182 28.59 -2.84 -2.04
CA LEU A 182 27.33 -2.93 -2.79
C LEU A 182 27.21 -4.25 -3.56
N ALA A 183 28.29 -4.65 -4.24
CA ALA A 183 28.35 -5.92 -4.96
C ALA A 183 28.16 -7.11 -4.01
N ALA A 184 28.82 -7.10 -2.84
CA ALA A 184 28.71 -8.13 -1.83
C ALA A 184 27.33 -8.19 -1.16
N ALA A 185 26.66 -7.05 -0.99
CA ALA A 185 25.32 -6.96 -0.43
C ALA A 185 24.21 -7.43 -1.38
N GLY A 186 24.55 -7.75 -2.65
CA GLY A 186 23.56 -8.09 -3.67
C GLY A 186 22.68 -6.90 -4.09
N GLU A 187 23.04 -5.68 -3.68
CA GLU A 187 22.41 -4.45 -4.16
C GLU A 187 23.00 -4.11 -5.53
N GLN A 188 22.56 -4.83 -6.56
CA GLN A 188 22.95 -4.53 -7.93
C GLN A 188 22.46 -3.12 -8.29
N LEU A 189 23.39 -2.24 -8.68
CA LEU A 189 23.05 -0.94 -9.25
C LEU A 189 22.12 -1.17 -10.46
N PRO A 190 21.04 -0.37 -10.61
CA PRO A 190 20.24 -0.42 -11.82
C PRO A 190 21.16 -0.20 -13.02
N ASP A 191 20.98 -0.96 -14.08
CA ASP A 191 21.69 -0.72 -15.34
C ASP A 191 21.12 0.57 -15.97
N PHE A 192 21.75 1.69 -15.63
CA PHE A 192 21.33 3.01 -16.10
C PHE A 192 21.38 3.11 -17.63
N ASP A 193 22.26 2.37 -18.30
CA ASP A 193 22.34 2.35 -19.76
C ASP A 193 21.17 1.56 -20.37
N ALA A 194 20.72 0.50 -19.70
CA ALA A 194 19.50 -0.22 -20.10
C ALA A 194 18.24 0.63 -19.85
N MET A 195 18.17 1.35 -18.73
CA MET A 195 17.05 2.23 -18.41
C MET A 195 16.99 3.45 -19.35
N ALA A 196 18.14 4.03 -19.71
CA ALA A 196 18.19 5.11 -20.68
C ALA A 196 17.75 4.62 -22.08
N ARG A 197 18.18 3.41 -22.48
CA ARG A 197 17.75 2.79 -23.74
C ARG A 197 16.26 2.48 -23.75
N SER A 198 15.68 1.98 -22.64
CA SER A 198 14.24 1.72 -22.57
C SER A 198 13.41 3.01 -22.61
N ALA A 199 13.85 4.06 -21.93
CA ALA A 199 13.16 5.35 -21.94
C ALA A 199 13.19 6.02 -23.33
N LEU A 200 14.29 5.89 -24.06
CA LEU A 200 14.38 6.37 -25.45
C LEU A 200 13.51 5.53 -26.40
N ALA A 201 13.45 4.21 -26.22
CA ALA A 201 12.58 3.34 -27.02
C ALA A 201 11.08 3.63 -26.79
N GLU A 202 10.64 3.83 -25.55
CA GLU A 202 9.26 4.25 -25.25
C GLU A 202 8.89 5.57 -25.93
N SER A 203 9.83 6.52 -26.03
CA SER A 203 9.59 7.80 -26.71
C SER A 203 9.51 7.69 -28.23
N GLU A 204 10.19 6.70 -28.83
CA GLU A 204 10.09 6.43 -30.28
C GLU A 204 8.77 5.72 -30.63
N ASP A 205 8.30 4.81 -29.76
CA ASP A 205 7.00 4.14 -29.93
C ASP A 205 5.82 5.12 -29.77
N GLU A 206 5.88 6.06 -28.80
CA GLU A 206 4.87 7.12 -28.64
C GLU A 206 4.85 8.10 -29.84
N ALA A 207 6.02 8.41 -30.43
CA ALA A 207 6.11 9.25 -31.61
C ALA A 207 5.53 8.57 -32.87
N ALA A 208 5.74 7.26 -33.02
CA ALA A 208 5.18 6.46 -34.10
C ALA A 208 3.65 6.28 -33.99
N GLU A 209 3.11 6.22 -32.78
CA GLU A 209 1.66 6.14 -32.52
C GLU A 209 0.93 7.45 -32.84
N TRP A 210 1.59 8.61 -32.65
CA TRP A 210 1.07 9.91 -33.06
C TRP A 210 1.08 10.09 -34.59
N ASP A 211 2.17 9.74 -35.28
CA ASP A 211 2.26 9.82 -36.76
C ASP A 211 1.26 8.87 -37.46
N GLY A 212 0.93 7.73 -36.83
CA GLY A 212 -0.07 6.78 -37.34
C GLY A 212 -1.52 7.28 -37.24
N ASN A 213 -1.83 8.13 -36.26
CA ASN A 213 -3.16 8.72 -36.10
C ASN A 213 -3.41 9.87 -37.08
N ASP A 214 -2.39 10.69 -37.37
CA ASP A 214 -2.50 11.80 -38.34
C ASP A 214 -2.73 11.28 -39.77
N ALA A 215 -2.15 10.12 -40.13
CA ALA A 215 -2.40 9.47 -41.41
C ALA A 215 -3.83 8.88 -41.53
N ALA A 216 -4.40 8.40 -40.42
CA ALA A 216 -5.75 7.84 -40.40
C ALA A 216 -6.85 8.92 -40.41
N GLU A 217 -6.60 10.12 -39.86
CA GLU A 217 -7.51 11.26 -39.98
C GLU A 217 -7.51 11.84 -41.40
N ALA A 218 -6.36 11.88 -42.09
CA ALA A 218 -6.27 12.36 -43.47
C ALA A 218 -7.03 11.48 -44.48
N GLU A 219 -7.00 10.15 -44.32
CA GLU A 219 -7.77 9.23 -45.19
C GLU A 219 -9.29 9.31 -44.96
N MET A 220 -9.75 9.68 -43.75
CA MET A 220 -11.18 9.89 -43.47
C MET A 220 -11.71 11.22 -44.02
N GLU A 221 -10.87 12.24 -44.15
CA GLU A 221 -11.26 13.54 -44.73
C GLU A 221 -11.37 13.47 -46.27
N GLU A 222 -10.57 12.63 -46.93
CA GLU A 222 -10.65 12.41 -48.38
C GLU A 222 -11.89 11.60 -48.79
N ALA A 223 -12.38 10.69 -47.94
CA ALA A 223 -13.60 9.89 -48.19
C ALA A 223 -14.92 10.67 -48.08
N HIS A 224 -14.90 11.90 -47.53
CA HIS A 224 -16.09 12.75 -47.36
C HIS A 224 -16.16 13.94 -48.33
N SER A 225 -15.22 14.07 -49.26
CA SER A 225 -15.13 15.23 -50.16
C SER A 225 -15.62 15.00 -51.60
N ASP A 226 -16.23 13.85 -51.92
CA ASP A 226 -16.76 13.59 -53.27
C ASP A 226 -18.31 13.54 -53.32
N PRO A 227 -18.98 14.67 -53.61
CA PRO A 227 -20.32 14.66 -54.17
C PRO A 227 -20.30 15.31 -55.56
N SER A 228 -20.41 14.50 -56.61
CA SER A 228 -20.98 14.90 -57.91
C SER A 228 -21.47 13.70 -58.70
#